data_AF-A0A810AD50-F1
#
_entry.id   AF-A0A810AD50-F1
#
_cell.length_a   1.000
_cell.length_b   1.000
_cell.length_c   1.000
_cell.angle_alpha   90.00
_cell.angle_beta   90.00
_cell.angle_gamma   90.00
#
_symmetry.space_group_name_H-M   'P 1'
#
loop_
_entity.id
_entity.type
_entity.pdbx_description
1 polymer ?
#
loop_
_entity_poly.entity_id
_entity_poly.type
_entity_poly.pdbx_seq_one_letter_code
_entity_poly.pdbx_strand_id
1 'polypeptide(L)'
;MALTTDDLVGYLRAEFDKSSKLRVALFILQLAVAVPAALSVVIPDNYHGALYALAILGALLLGLWWFVNGAYTKSRSAAQAARRAALLTGGLAEPLSPTEISNLRERFTVNTQKAKQFEKTDYYDSALSAGPGRLAEMLEESAMYSEHLQRMSSYVMLGVLWFFLAVFFVIAFATTPFVEREVAFLVMRVFLALIVFVMSSDVLGAYQEHKSAAKEIRDIRQRLSAADANNYPPTDVLLAMTDYNAAVEGAPESVPYLYDIYAKDLDQRWRDYQTDRAAKRAQRGAA
;
A
#
# COMPACT_ATOMS: atom_id res chain seq x y z
N MET A 1 -12.36 15.15 24.82
CA MET A 1 -12.20 15.88 23.54
C MET A 1 -12.64 14.97 22.41
N ALA A 2 -13.58 15.40 21.58
CA ALA A 2 -13.99 14.64 20.40
C ALA A 2 -12.83 14.61 19.37
N LEU A 3 -12.73 13.55 18.58
CA LEU A 3 -11.86 13.53 17.40
C LEU A 3 -12.65 14.13 16.24
N THR A 4 -12.14 15.20 15.65
CA THR A 4 -12.72 15.81 14.44
C THR A 4 -12.25 15.06 13.19
N THR A 5 -12.90 15.30 12.05
CA THR A 5 -12.45 14.74 10.77
C THR A 5 -11.01 15.17 10.44
N ASP A 6 -10.66 16.42 10.73
CA ASP A 6 -9.31 16.96 10.53
C ASP A 6 -8.27 16.24 11.38
N ASP A 7 -8.57 16.02 12.68
CA ASP A 7 -7.71 15.25 13.57
C ASP A 7 -7.47 13.84 13.00
N LEU A 8 -8.54 13.17 12.54
CA LEU A 8 -8.49 11.83 11.98
C LEU A 8 -7.69 11.79 10.67
N VAL A 9 -7.80 12.81 9.82
CA VAL A 9 -6.95 12.98 8.62
C VAL A 9 -5.49 13.17 9.02
N GLY A 10 -5.20 13.93 10.08
CA GLY A 10 -3.85 14.09 10.61
C GLY A 10 -3.25 12.76 11.04
N TYR A 11 -4.00 11.95 11.81
CA TYR A 11 -3.59 10.59 12.18
C TYR A 11 -3.42 9.68 10.97
N LEU A 12 -4.38 9.68 10.04
CA LEU A 12 -4.34 8.93 8.80
C LEU A 12 -3.02 9.16 8.04
N ARG A 13 -2.69 10.42 7.78
CA ARG A 13 -1.51 10.80 6.99
C ARG A 13 -0.21 10.54 7.75
N ALA A 14 -0.18 10.82 9.05
CA ALA A 14 1.00 10.59 9.88
C ALA A 14 1.32 9.10 10.07
N GLU A 15 0.30 8.26 10.19
CA GLU A 15 0.46 6.80 10.26
C GLU A 15 0.90 6.22 8.91
N PHE A 16 0.34 6.68 7.78
CA PHE A 16 0.81 6.23 6.46
C PHE A 16 2.25 6.70 6.15
N ASP A 17 2.65 7.90 6.57
CA ASP A 17 4.06 8.34 6.49
C ASP A 17 4.99 7.39 7.25
N LYS A 18 4.57 6.97 8.45
CA LYS A 18 5.34 6.04 9.29
C LYS A 18 5.36 4.64 8.69
N SER A 19 4.22 4.10 8.25
CA SER A 19 4.14 2.76 7.65
C SER A 19 4.97 2.69 6.36
N SER A 20 4.94 3.74 5.54
CA SER A 20 5.70 3.83 4.30
C SER A 20 7.21 3.75 4.56
N LYS A 21 7.72 4.49 5.56
CA LYS A 21 9.14 4.42 5.99
C LYS A 21 9.51 3.04 6.52
N LEU A 22 8.65 2.43 7.32
CA LEU A 22 8.86 1.06 7.83
C LEU A 22 8.84 0.04 6.69
N ARG A 23 8.01 0.22 5.66
CA ARG A 23 7.95 -0.63 4.47
C ARG A 23 9.27 -0.59 3.68
N VAL A 24 9.85 0.60 3.51
CA VAL A 24 11.19 0.74 2.91
C VAL A 24 12.25 0.03 3.75
N ALA A 25 12.21 0.20 5.08
CA ALA A 25 13.14 -0.48 5.98
C ALA A 25 13.00 -2.02 5.90
N LEU A 26 11.77 -2.55 5.81
CA LEU A 26 11.52 -3.98 5.63
C LEU A 26 12.10 -4.50 4.32
N PHE A 27 11.95 -3.77 3.23
CA PHE A 27 12.54 -4.14 1.95
C PHE A 27 14.08 -4.20 2.03
N ILE A 28 14.71 -3.20 2.65
CA ILE A 28 16.17 -3.18 2.87
C ILE A 28 16.60 -4.35 3.76
N LEU A 29 15.88 -4.61 4.85
CA LEU A 29 16.17 -5.74 5.74
C LEU A 29 16.03 -7.07 5.04
N GLN A 30 15.02 -7.23 4.19
CA GLN A 30 14.83 -8.44 3.40
C GLN A 30 15.99 -8.67 2.41
N LEU A 31 16.46 -7.62 1.75
CA LEU A 31 17.68 -7.69 0.94
C LEU A 31 18.91 -8.04 1.78
N ALA A 32 19.05 -7.45 2.97
CA ALA A 32 20.15 -7.74 3.89
C ALA A 32 20.13 -9.20 4.36
N VAL A 33 18.96 -9.78 4.65
CA VAL A 33 18.80 -11.21 5.01
C VAL A 33 19.23 -12.13 3.87
N ALA A 34 19.01 -11.73 2.62
CA ALA A 34 19.40 -12.52 1.45
C ALA A 34 20.92 -12.59 1.24
N VAL A 35 21.69 -11.59 1.70
CA VAL A 35 23.14 -11.54 1.51
C VAL A 35 23.87 -12.70 2.21
N PRO A 36 23.68 -12.97 3.52
CA PRO A 36 24.29 -14.13 4.16
C PRO A 36 23.95 -15.46 3.49
N ALA A 37 22.69 -15.62 3.05
CA ALA A 37 22.25 -16.81 2.33
C ALA A 37 22.94 -16.97 0.96
N ALA A 38 23.09 -15.88 0.22
CA ALA A 38 23.82 -15.90 -1.06
C ALA A 38 25.32 -16.18 -0.85
N LEU A 39 25.94 -15.56 0.15
CA LEU A 39 27.36 -15.78 0.46
C LEU A 39 27.63 -17.21 0.94
N SER A 40 26.74 -17.81 1.74
CA SER A 40 26.92 -19.19 2.23
C SER A 40 26.96 -20.22 1.10
N VAL A 41 26.36 -19.91 -0.05
CA VAL A 41 26.32 -20.82 -1.21
C VAL A 41 27.67 -20.87 -1.94
N VAL A 42 28.46 -19.79 -1.87
CA VAL A 42 29.75 -19.64 -2.57
C VAL A 42 30.93 -20.02 -1.68
N ILE A 43 30.78 -19.94 -0.35
CA ILE A 43 31.82 -20.32 0.59
C ILE A 43 31.99 -21.84 0.60
N PRO A 44 33.21 -22.38 0.40
CA PRO A 44 33.43 -23.82 0.45
C PRO A 44 33.22 -24.41 1.85
N ASP A 45 32.77 -25.68 1.91
CA ASP A 45 32.31 -26.33 3.15
C ASP A 45 33.40 -26.46 4.23
N ASN A 46 34.67 -26.39 3.85
CA ASN A 46 35.80 -26.46 4.79
C ASN A 46 35.92 -25.19 5.69
N TYR A 47 35.23 -24.10 5.37
CA TYR A 47 35.21 -22.87 6.17
C TYR A 47 34.03 -22.83 7.16
N HIS A 48 33.91 -23.86 8.01
CA HIS A 48 32.80 -24.00 8.95
C HIS A 48 32.55 -22.76 9.83
N GLY A 49 33.62 -22.10 10.32
CA GLY A 49 33.48 -20.90 11.15
C GLY A 49 32.80 -19.73 10.44
N ALA A 50 33.07 -19.54 9.14
CA ALA A 50 32.43 -18.50 8.34
C ALA A 50 30.95 -18.81 8.10
N LEU A 51 30.62 -20.09 7.81
CA LEU A 51 29.24 -20.54 7.65
C LEU A 51 28.42 -20.36 8.95
N TYR A 52 28.99 -20.68 10.10
CA TYR A 52 28.34 -20.43 11.40
C TYR A 52 28.10 -18.94 11.66
N ALA A 53 29.08 -18.08 11.36
CA ALA A 53 28.93 -16.63 11.51
C ALA A 53 27.81 -16.07 10.62
N LEU A 54 27.73 -16.52 9.35
CA LEU A 54 26.66 -16.14 8.43
C LEU A 54 25.29 -16.62 8.90
N ALA A 55 25.18 -17.83 9.46
CA ALA A 55 23.93 -18.35 10.01
C ALA A 55 23.43 -17.52 11.21
N ILE A 56 24.33 -17.17 12.14
CA ILE A 56 24.00 -16.31 13.29
C ILE A 56 23.56 -14.93 12.80
N LEU A 57 24.29 -14.33 11.85
CA LEU A 57 23.93 -13.03 11.27
C LEU A 57 22.55 -13.08 10.59
N GLY A 58 22.29 -14.11 9.79
CA GLY A 58 20.99 -14.32 9.14
C GLY A 58 19.85 -14.43 10.15
N ALA A 59 20.05 -15.17 11.25
CA ALA A 59 19.06 -15.31 12.32
C ALA A 59 18.79 -13.97 13.03
N LEU A 60 19.83 -13.18 13.31
CA LEU A 60 19.67 -11.85 13.92
C LEU A 60 18.91 -10.88 12.99
N LEU A 61 19.24 -10.87 11.70
CA LEU A 61 18.56 -10.05 10.71
C LEU A 61 17.08 -10.45 10.55
N LEU A 62 16.78 -11.75 10.58
CA LEU A 62 15.40 -12.25 10.56
C LEU A 62 14.60 -11.82 11.80
N GLY A 63 15.22 -11.88 12.98
CA GLY A 63 14.62 -11.39 14.23
C GLY A 63 14.33 -9.88 14.17
N LEU A 64 15.26 -9.09 13.62
CA LEU A 64 15.05 -7.66 13.39
C LEU A 64 13.93 -7.40 12.39
N TRP A 65 13.88 -8.13 11.28
CA TRP A 65 12.81 -8.05 10.30
C TRP A 65 11.44 -8.32 10.94
N TRP A 66 11.33 -9.36 11.77
CA TRP A 66 10.09 -9.69 12.47
C TRP A 66 9.59 -8.55 13.36
N PHE A 67 10.49 -7.93 14.13
CA PHE A 67 10.15 -6.79 14.98
C PHE A 67 9.68 -5.57 14.18
N VAL A 68 10.40 -5.21 13.12
CA VAL A 68 10.02 -4.10 12.24
C VAL A 68 8.70 -4.39 11.54
N ASN A 69 8.44 -5.64 11.15
CA ASN A 69 7.18 -6.05 10.51
C ASN A 69 5.99 -5.92 11.48
N GLY A 70 6.19 -6.25 12.76
CA GLY A 70 5.19 -5.99 13.81
C GLY A 70 4.88 -4.51 14.00
N ALA A 71 5.88 -3.63 13.94
CA ALA A 71 5.66 -2.19 14.01
C ALA A 71 4.94 -1.64 12.77
N TYR A 72 5.33 -2.13 11.59
CA TYR A 72 4.72 -1.79 10.30
C TYR A 72 3.22 -2.15 10.27
N THR A 73 2.87 -3.39 10.61
CA THR A 73 1.47 -3.86 10.57
C THR A 73 0.57 -3.08 11.54
N LYS A 74 1.07 -2.73 12.73
CA LYS A 74 0.36 -1.88 13.69
C LYS A 74 0.10 -0.47 13.14
N SER A 75 1.12 0.19 12.61
CA SER A 75 1.00 1.54 12.05
C SER A 75 0.07 1.56 10.83
N ARG A 76 0.19 0.58 9.94
CA ARG A 76 -0.71 0.41 8.79
C ARG A 76 -2.17 0.21 9.21
N SER A 77 -2.42 -0.65 10.20
CA SER A 77 -3.77 -0.89 10.74
C SER A 77 -4.36 0.38 11.38
N ALA A 78 -3.54 1.13 12.11
CA ALA A 78 -3.92 2.42 12.69
C ALA A 78 -4.30 3.45 11.60
N ALA A 79 -3.52 3.54 10.51
CA ALA A 79 -3.83 4.41 9.38
C ALA A 79 -5.19 4.05 8.74
N GLN A 80 -5.45 2.75 8.52
CA GLN A 80 -6.71 2.29 7.95
C GLN A 80 -7.91 2.56 8.87
N ALA A 81 -7.74 2.38 10.19
CA ALA A 81 -8.76 2.75 11.17
C ALA A 81 -9.07 4.25 11.14
N ALA A 82 -8.04 5.10 11.09
CA ALA A 82 -8.19 6.55 10.95
C ALA A 82 -8.93 6.92 9.63
N ARG A 83 -8.59 6.26 8.51
CA ARG A 83 -9.25 6.46 7.21
C ARG A 83 -10.74 6.20 7.28
N ARG A 84 -11.14 5.04 7.81
CA ARG A 84 -12.55 4.65 7.94
C ARG A 84 -13.32 5.63 8.83
N ALA A 85 -12.72 6.00 9.96
CA ALA A 85 -13.30 6.98 10.88
C ALA A 85 -13.44 8.36 10.21
N ALA A 86 -12.45 8.81 9.44
CA ALA A 86 -12.49 10.07 8.70
C ALA A 86 -13.58 10.06 7.61
N LEU A 87 -13.76 8.95 6.89
CA LEU A 87 -14.82 8.80 5.90
C LEU A 87 -16.21 8.85 6.54
N LEU A 88 -16.42 8.14 7.65
CA LEU A 88 -17.72 8.13 8.35
C LEU A 88 -18.07 9.49 8.94
N THR A 89 -17.14 10.07 9.70
CA THR A 89 -17.35 11.37 10.35
C THR A 89 -17.45 12.49 9.33
N GLY A 90 -16.60 12.49 8.30
CA GLY A 90 -16.62 13.52 7.25
C GLY A 90 -17.80 13.38 6.28
N GLY A 91 -18.23 12.14 6.00
CA GLY A 91 -19.29 11.87 5.02
C GLY A 91 -20.69 11.99 5.61
N LEU A 92 -20.95 11.34 6.75
CA LEU A 92 -22.26 11.29 7.39
C LEU A 92 -22.47 12.39 8.45
N ALA A 93 -21.39 13.02 8.93
CA ALA A 93 -21.40 13.96 10.06
C ALA A 93 -21.97 13.39 11.38
N GLU A 94 -21.98 12.06 11.51
CA GLU A 94 -22.38 11.40 12.75
C GLU A 94 -21.19 11.29 13.72
N PRO A 95 -21.34 11.73 14.98
CA PRO A 95 -20.27 11.66 15.96
C PRO A 95 -19.96 10.21 16.36
N LEU A 96 -18.67 9.90 16.51
CA LEU A 96 -18.25 8.62 17.06
C LEU A 96 -18.60 8.51 18.55
N SER A 97 -18.93 7.30 18.99
CA SER A 97 -19.18 7.03 20.41
C SER A 97 -17.91 7.27 21.24
N PRO A 98 -18.03 7.66 22.53
CA PRO A 98 -16.87 7.88 23.39
C PRO A 98 -15.95 6.65 23.49
N THR A 99 -16.54 5.44 23.52
CA THR A 99 -15.80 4.18 23.52
C THR A 99 -14.99 4.00 22.23
N GLU A 100 -15.58 4.31 21.07
CA GLU A 100 -14.88 4.18 19.80
C GLU A 100 -13.74 5.20 19.67
N ILE A 101 -13.93 6.42 20.21
CA ILE A 101 -12.86 7.41 20.29
C ILE A 101 -11.70 6.91 21.16
N SER A 102 -11.99 6.26 22.30
CA SER A 102 -10.96 5.65 23.16
C SER A 102 -10.21 4.54 22.42
N ASN A 103 -10.95 3.63 21.78
CA ASN A 103 -10.40 2.52 21.00
C ASN A 103 -9.48 3.00 19.88
N LEU A 104 -9.87 4.05 19.15
CA LEU A 104 -9.05 4.64 18.10
C LEU A 104 -7.74 5.22 18.65
N ARG A 105 -7.81 5.95 19.78
CA ARG A 105 -6.61 6.51 20.43
C ARG A 105 -5.63 5.46 20.90
N GLU A 106 -6.12 4.35 21.43
CA GLU A 106 -5.28 3.22 21.85
C GLU A 106 -4.61 2.51 20.66
N ARG A 107 -5.27 2.54 19.48
CA ARG A 107 -4.71 1.96 18.25
C ARG A 107 -3.67 2.85 17.59
N PHE A 108 -3.76 4.18 17.76
CA PHE A 108 -2.80 5.10 17.16
C PHE A 108 -1.40 4.93 17.76
N THR A 109 -0.42 4.81 16.87
CA THR A 109 1.00 4.61 17.19
C THR A 109 1.82 5.89 17.04
N VAL A 110 1.26 6.93 16.42
CA VAL A 110 1.80 8.29 16.36
C VAL A 110 1.21 9.15 17.48
N ASN A 111 1.99 10.09 17.99
CA ASN A 111 1.51 11.03 18.99
C ASN A 111 0.64 12.13 18.35
N THR A 112 -0.19 12.78 19.18
CA THR A 112 -1.09 13.86 18.73
C THR A 112 -0.34 15.03 18.10
N GLN A 113 0.86 15.36 18.59
CA GLN A 113 1.65 16.48 18.06
C GLN A 113 2.10 16.22 16.62
N LYS A 114 2.53 15.00 16.30
CA LYS A 114 2.88 14.60 14.95
C LYS A 114 1.64 14.54 14.08
N ALA A 115 0.51 14.00 14.56
CA ALA A 115 -0.74 14.00 13.81
C ALA A 115 -1.16 15.42 13.38
N LYS A 116 -1.05 16.39 14.29
CA LYS A 116 -1.34 17.82 14.02
C LYS A 116 -0.53 18.42 12.88
N GLN A 117 0.73 18.00 12.70
CA GLN A 117 1.58 18.49 11.60
C GLN A 117 1.09 18.01 10.23
N PHE A 118 0.27 16.97 10.19
CA PHE A 118 -0.25 16.36 8.98
C PHE A 118 -1.75 16.65 8.75
N GLU A 119 -2.39 17.45 9.61
CA GLU A 119 -3.77 17.89 9.43
C GLU A 119 -3.96 18.62 8.10
N LYS A 120 -5.12 18.40 7.47
CA LYS A 120 -5.53 19.09 6.24
C LYS A 120 -7.04 19.27 6.29
N THR A 121 -7.47 20.51 6.53
CA THR A 121 -8.89 20.89 6.73
C THR A 121 -9.76 20.70 5.48
N ASP A 122 -9.14 20.68 4.29
CA ASP A 122 -9.80 20.38 3.01
C ASP A 122 -9.16 19.14 2.39
N TYR A 123 -9.22 18.02 3.11
CA TYR A 123 -8.66 16.77 2.62
C TYR A 123 -9.49 16.14 1.49
N TYR A 124 -10.82 16.23 1.60
CA TYR A 124 -11.76 15.77 0.58
C TYR A 124 -12.41 16.96 -0.13
N ASP A 125 -12.57 16.87 -1.44
CA ASP A 125 -13.06 17.98 -2.28
C ASP A 125 -14.59 18.03 -2.40
N SER A 126 -15.32 17.06 -1.82
CA SER A 126 -16.79 17.01 -1.93
C SER A 126 -17.45 18.22 -1.27
N ALA A 127 -18.27 18.93 -2.07
CA ALA A 127 -19.07 20.08 -1.62
C ALA A 127 -20.48 19.70 -1.14
N LEU A 128 -20.83 18.41 -1.16
CA LEU A 128 -22.16 17.97 -0.74
C LEU A 128 -22.36 18.14 0.78
N SER A 129 -23.61 18.39 1.18
CA SER A 129 -24.01 18.34 2.58
C SER A 129 -23.83 16.93 3.14
N ALA A 130 -23.60 16.84 4.45
CA ALA A 130 -23.47 15.56 5.13
C ALA A 130 -24.63 14.61 4.80
N GLY A 131 -24.29 13.35 4.54
CA GLY A 131 -25.22 12.31 4.15
C GLY A 131 -24.61 11.30 3.15
N PRO A 132 -25.44 10.38 2.62
CA PRO A 132 -24.99 9.32 1.72
C PRO A 132 -24.25 9.83 0.48
N GLY A 133 -24.71 10.95 -0.11
CA GLY A 133 -24.07 11.55 -1.28
C GLY A 133 -22.64 12.04 -1.00
N ARG A 134 -22.42 12.76 0.12
CA ARG A 134 -21.08 13.22 0.51
C ARG A 134 -20.15 12.04 0.81
N LEU A 135 -20.64 11.04 1.54
CA LEU A 135 -19.88 9.81 1.78
C LEU A 135 -19.50 9.13 0.46
N ALA A 136 -20.43 9.03 -0.49
CA ALA A 136 -20.17 8.45 -1.80
C ALA A 136 -19.09 9.21 -2.58
N GLU A 137 -19.15 10.55 -2.63
CA GLU A 137 -18.13 11.34 -3.31
C GLU A 137 -16.75 11.23 -2.65
N MET A 138 -16.69 11.24 -1.31
CA MET A 138 -15.44 11.01 -0.58
C MET A 138 -14.86 9.59 -0.82
N LEU A 139 -15.74 8.58 -0.91
CA LEU A 139 -15.35 7.21 -1.23
C LEU A 139 -14.83 7.09 -2.65
N GLU A 140 -15.47 7.74 -3.62
CA GLU A 140 -15.03 7.74 -5.01
C GLU A 140 -13.69 8.46 -5.19
N GLU A 141 -13.48 9.59 -4.51
CA GLU A 141 -12.20 10.28 -4.47
C GLU A 141 -11.13 9.33 -3.94
N SER A 142 -11.37 8.75 -2.76
CA SER A 142 -10.46 7.79 -2.14
C SER A 142 -10.19 6.58 -3.03
N ALA A 143 -11.22 6.07 -3.71
CA ALA A 143 -11.14 4.93 -4.62
C ALA A 143 -10.36 5.28 -5.88
N MET A 144 -10.54 6.46 -6.46
CA MET A 144 -9.80 6.90 -7.63
C MET A 144 -8.30 7.01 -7.36
N TYR A 145 -7.92 7.56 -6.21
CA TYR A 145 -6.53 7.68 -5.80
C TYR A 145 -5.95 6.29 -5.50
N SER A 146 -6.66 5.48 -4.72
CA SER A 146 -6.22 4.13 -4.36
C SER A 146 -6.11 3.21 -5.59
N GLU A 147 -7.07 3.23 -6.51
CA GLU A 147 -7.04 2.50 -7.80
C GLU A 147 -5.74 2.80 -8.54
N HIS A 148 -5.44 4.10 -8.72
CA HIS A 148 -4.27 4.52 -9.48
C HIS A 148 -2.97 4.10 -8.78
N LEU A 149 -2.85 4.32 -7.47
CA LEU A 149 -1.67 3.94 -6.70
C LEU A 149 -1.42 2.44 -6.71
N GLN A 150 -2.48 1.63 -6.58
CA GLN A 150 -2.39 0.18 -6.65
C GLN A 150 -2.00 -0.29 -8.05
N ARG A 151 -2.56 0.31 -9.10
CA ARG A 151 -2.18 0.00 -10.49
C ARG A 151 -0.72 0.35 -10.77
N MET A 152 -0.26 1.53 -10.35
CA MET A 152 1.14 1.93 -10.53
C MET A 152 2.09 1.05 -9.69
N SER A 153 1.70 0.69 -8.47
CA SER A 153 2.42 -0.28 -7.64
C SER A 153 2.58 -1.63 -8.35
N SER A 154 1.55 -2.10 -9.06
CA SER A 154 1.66 -3.33 -9.86
C SER A 154 2.73 -3.22 -10.96
N TYR A 155 2.82 -2.09 -11.67
CA TYR A 155 3.85 -1.89 -12.68
C TYR A 155 5.26 -1.80 -12.09
N VAL A 156 5.39 -1.20 -10.91
CA VAL A 156 6.67 -1.19 -10.18
C VAL A 156 7.08 -2.61 -9.79
N MET A 157 6.18 -3.42 -9.23
CA MET A 157 6.48 -4.83 -8.89
C MET A 157 6.87 -5.64 -10.13
N LEU A 158 6.17 -5.43 -11.24
CA LEU A 158 6.53 -6.05 -12.52
C LEU A 158 7.92 -5.60 -13.00
N GLY A 159 8.25 -4.32 -12.83
CA GLY A 159 9.58 -3.78 -13.12
C GLY A 159 10.68 -4.41 -12.26
N VAL A 160 10.43 -4.62 -10.97
CA VAL A 160 11.36 -5.34 -10.06
C VAL A 160 11.59 -6.77 -10.54
N LEU A 161 10.54 -7.48 -10.96
CA LEU A 161 10.66 -8.83 -11.52
C LEU A 161 11.51 -8.85 -12.80
N TRP A 162 11.27 -7.91 -13.72
CA TRP A 162 12.09 -7.78 -14.94
C TRP A 162 13.55 -7.42 -14.63
N PHE A 163 13.78 -6.57 -13.63
CA PHE A 163 15.12 -6.22 -13.20
C PHE A 163 15.90 -7.46 -12.71
N PHE A 164 15.32 -8.26 -11.82
CA PHE A 164 15.97 -9.50 -11.36
C PHE A 164 16.18 -10.51 -12.49
N LEU A 165 15.23 -10.63 -13.41
CA LEU A 165 15.37 -11.49 -14.58
C LEU A 165 16.51 -11.01 -15.50
N ALA A 166 16.66 -9.70 -15.70
CA ALA A 166 17.77 -9.13 -16.47
C ALA A 166 19.12 -9.36 -15.79
N VAL A 167 19.22 -9.13 -14.47
CA VAL A 167 20.44 -9.44 -13.69
C VAL A 167 20.82 -10.91 -13.81
N PHE A 168 19.83 -11.81 -13.75
CA PHE A 168 20.05 -13.23 -13.97
C PHE A 168 20.68 -13.51 -15.35
N PHE A 169 20.10 -12.99 -16.43
CA PHE A 169 20.66 -13.18 -17.77
C PHE A 169 22.08 -12.63 -17.88
N VAL A 170 22.35 -11.45 -17.30
CA VAL A 170 23.71 -10.88 -17.29
C VAL A 170 24.71 -11.83 -16.61
N ILE A 171 24.36 -12.38 -15.44
CA ILE A 171 25.22 -13.34 -14.73
C ILE A 171 25.41 -14.62 -15.55
N ALA A 172 24.35 -15.17 -16.14
CA ALA A 172 24.40 -16.38 -16.94
C ALA A 172 25.28 -16.21 -18.20
N PHE A 173 25.12 -15.11 -18.93
CA PHE A 173 25.93 -14.82 -20.11
C PHE A 173 27.38 -14.49 -19.76
N ALA A 174 27.63 -13.72 -18.70
CA ALA A 174 28.98 -13.38 -18.26
C ALA A 174 29.80 -14.60 -17.81
N THR A 175 29.14 -15.67 -17.37
CA THR A 175 29.78 -16.90 -16.88
C THR A 175 29.91 -17.99 -17.94
N THR A 176 29.15 -17.90 -19.05
CA THR A 176 29.22 -18.82 -20.20
C THR A 176 30.63 -19.01 -20.81
N PRO A 177 31.50 -17.99 -20.95
CA PRO A 177 32.84 -18.20 -21.50
C PRO A 177 33.81 -18.92 -20.55
N PHE A 178 33.44 -19.10 -19.28
CA PHE A 178 34.29 -19.69 -18.23
C PHE A 178 33.81 -21.08 -17.77
N VAL A 179 33.08 -21.81 -18.62
CA VAL A 179 32.43 -23.09 -18.25
C VAL A 179 33.46 -24.22 -18.11
N GLU A 180 34.19 -24.19 -17.00
CA GLU A 180 34.78 -25.37 -16.37
C GLU A 180 33.72 -26.03 -15.45
N ARG A 181 33.88 -27.32 -15.10
CA ARG A 181 32.89 -28.06 -14.28
C ARG A 181 32.58 -27.35 -12.96
N GLU A 182 33.56 -26.71 -12.33
CA GLU A 182 33.39 -25.98 -11.05
C GLU A 182 32.60 -24.68 -11.22
N VAL A 183 32.83 -23.94 -12.30
CA VAL A 183 32.10 -22.70 -12.62
C VAL A 183 30.65 -23.00 -12.95
N ALA A 184 30.36 -24.11 -13.64
CA ALA A 184 28.98 -24.53 -13.92
C ALA A 184 28.16 -24.80 -12.64
N PHE A 185 28.75 -25.44 -11.62
CA PHE A 185 28.08 -25.65 -10.34
C PHE A 185 27.86 -24.33 -9.57
N LEU A 186 28.80 -23.39 -9.65
CA LEU A 186 28.65 -22.05 -9.06
C LEU A 186 27.49 -21.28 -9.72
N VAL A 187 27.36 -21.31 -11.04
CA VAL A 187 26.28 -20.65 -11.78
C VAL A 187 24.92 -21.22 -11.40
N MET A 188 24.79 -22.56 -11.34
CA MET A 188 23.56 -23.22 -10.90
C MET A 188 23.17 -22.86 -9.47
N ARG A 189 24.16 -22.75 -8.58
CA ARG A 189 24.00 -22.34 -7.19
C ARG A 189 23.48 -20.90 -7.05
N VAL A 190 24.07 -19.96 -7.81
CA VAL A 190 23.60 -18.56 -7.87
C VAL A 190 22.19 -18.48 -8.45
N PHE A 191 21.89 -19.27 -9.49
CA PHE A 191 20.56 -19.32 -10.09
C PHE A 191 19.49 -19.81 -9.10
N LEU A 192 19.75 -20.92 -8.40
CA LEU A 192 18.85 -21.43 -7.38
C LEU A 192 18.66 -20.42 -6.24
N ALA A 193 19.72 -19.75 -5.81
CA ALA A 193 19.63 -18.69 -4.79
C ALA A 193 18.76 -17.51 -5.26
N LEU A 194 18.88 -17.09 -6.52
CA LEU A 194 18.06 -16.04 -7.11
C LEU A 194 16.59 -16.45 -7.23
N ILE A 195 16.28 -17.68 -7.65
CA ILE A 195 14.89 -18.19 -7.69
C ILE A 195 14.30 -18.21 -6.29
N VAL A 196 15.02 -18.76 -5.32
CA VAL A 196 14.57 -18.81 -3.92
C VAL A 196 14.34 -17.40 -3.39
N PHE A 197 15.21 -16.44 -3.72
CA PHE A 197 15.03 -15.05 -3.33
C PHE A 197 13.77 -14.43 -3.96
N VAL A 198 13.58 -14.57 -5.27
CA VAL A 198 12.40 -14.03 -5.97
C VAL A 198 11.11 -14.66 -5.41
N MET A 199 11.09 -15.98 -5.21
CA MET A 199 9.95 -16.68 -4.63
C MET A 199 9.72 -16.27 -3.16
N SER A 200 10.77 -16.15 -2.37
CA SER A 200 10.70 -15.73 -0.95
C SER A 200 10.31 -14.26 -0.80
N SER A 201 10.49 -13.44 -1.84
CA SER A 201 10.08 -12.03 -1.84
C SER A 201 8.65 -11.78 -2.26
N ASP A 202 7.96 -12.83 -2.72
CA ASP A 202 6.56 -12.81 -3.16
C ASP A 202 6.22 -11.63 -4.09
N VAL A 203 7.18 -11.21 -4.92
CA VAL A 203 7.00 -10.08 -5.85
C VAL A 203 5.90 -10.37 -6.87
N LEU A 204 5.79 -11.64 -7.28
CA LEU A 204 4.74 -12.08 -8.21
C LEU A 204 3.36 -12.06 -7.54
N GLY A 205 3.24 -12.53 -6.29
CA GLY A 205 2.01 -12.43 -5.51
C GLY A 205 1.61 -10.97 -5.32
N ALA A 206 2.54 -10.13 -4.86
CA ALA A 206 2.32 -8.69 -4.69
C ALA A 206 1.86 -8.01 -5.99
N TYR A 207 2.45 -8.35 -7.15
CA TYR A 207 1.99 -7.85 -8.45
C TYR A 207 0.53 -8.21 -8.73
N GLN A 208 0.16 -9.47 -8.52
CA GLN A 208 -1.21 -9.95 -8.74
C GLN A 208 -2.20 -9.31 -7.78
N GLU A 209 -1.84 -9.20 -6.50
CA GLU A 209 -2.67 -8.59 -5.45
C GLU A 209 -2.90 -7.10 -5.71
N HIS A 210 -1.84 -6.34 -6.05
CA HIS A 210 -1.97 -4.93 -6.46
C HIS A 210 -2.90 -4.77 -7.66
N LYS A 211 -2.78 -5.66 -8.66
CA LYS A 211 -3.61 -5.63 -9.86
C LYS A 211 -5.07 -5.98 -9.58
N SER A 212 -5.33 -6.99 -8.73
CA SER A 212 -6.68 -7.36 -8.32
C SER A 212 -7.34 -6.23 -7.53
N ALA A 213 -6.63 -5.69 -6.54
CA ALA A 213 -7.11 -4.56 -5.73
C ALA A 213 -7.46 -3.35 -6.60
N ALA A 214 -6.59 -2.97 -7.55
CA ALA A 214 -6.88 -1.88 -8.47
C ALA A 214 -8.16 -2.12 -9.29
N LYS A 215 -8.38 -3.36 -9.75
CA LYS A 215 -9.60 -3.73 -10.47
C LYS A 215 -10.84 -3.64 -9.56
N GLU A 216 -10.79 -4.23 -8.38
CA GLU A 216 -11.90 -4.24 -7.43
C GLU A 216 -12.30 -2.81 -7.00
N ILE A 217 -11.31 -1.96 -6.67
CA ILE A 217 -11.54 -0.56 -6.31
C ILE A 217 -12.18 0.22 -7.47
N ARG A 218 -11.73 -0.02 -8.70
CA ARG A 218 -12.33 0.59 -9.89
C ARG A 218 -13.77 0.18 -10.08
N ASP A 219 -14.09 -1.10 -9.90
CA ASP A 219 -15.43 -1.63 -10.06
C ASP A 219 -16.38 -1.03 -8.98
N ILE A 220 -15.88 -0.81 -7.75
CA ILE A 220 -16.60 -0.09 -6.70
C ILE A 220 -16.87 1.37 -7.08
N ARG A 221 -15.86 2.08 -7.62
CA ARG A 221 -16.02 3.45 -8.11
C ARG A 221 -17.06 3.54 -9.23
N GLN A 222 -17.09 2.57 -10.14
CA GLN A 222 -18.10 2.51 -11.19
C GLN A 222 -19.51 2.30 -10.63
N ARG A 223 -19.67 1.45 -9.60
CA ARG A 223 -20.94 1.25 -8.90
C ARG A 223 -21.42 2.53 -8.20
N LEU A 224 -20.54 3.25 -7.52
CA LEU A 224 -20.87 4.54 -6.89
C LEU A 224 -21.28 5.59 -7.94
N SER A 225 -20.56 5.64 -9.07
CA SER A 225 -20.91 6.54 -10.17
C SER A 225 -22.23 6.17 -10.85
N ALA A 226 -22.67 4.91 -10.79
CA ALA A 226 -23.99 4.48 -11.23
C ALA A 226 -25.08 4.84 -10.20
N ALA A 227 -24.76 4.69 -8.89
CA ALA A 227 -25.65 5.08 -7.79
C ALA A 227 -25.95 6.58 -7.76
N ASP A 228 -25.07 7.42 -8.32
CA ASP A 228 -25.31 8.85 -8.56
C ASP A 228 -26.61 9.11 -9.34
N ALA A 229 -26.96 8.25 -10.31
CA ALA A 229 -28.19 8.40 -11.09
C ALA A 229 -29.46 8.19 -10.25
N ASN A 230 -29.36 7.44 -9.16
CA ASN A 230 -30.46 7.14 -8.25
C ASN A 230 -30.37 7.96 -6.95
N ASN A 231 -29.66 9.09 -6.97
CA ASN A 231 -29.48 9.99 -5.84
C ASN A 231 -28.88 9.30 -4.59
N TYR A 232 -27.90 8.40 -4.80
CA TYR A 232 -27.15 7.70 -3.76
C TYR A 232 -28.01 7.01 -2.69
N PRO A 233 -28.68 5.88 -3.05
CA PRO A 233 -29.38 5.05 -2.06
C PRO A 233 -28.43 4.70 -0.89
N PRO A 234 -28.83 4.95 0.39
CA PRO A 234 -27.93 4.75 1.52
C PRO A 234 -27.35 3.33 1.61
N THR A 235 -28.16 2.33 1.27
CA THR A 235 -27.75 0.91 1.25
C THR A 235 -26.62 0.65 0.27
N ASP A 236 -26.68 1.25 -0.91
CA ASP A 236 -25.69 1.05 -1.98
C ASP A 236 -24.36 1.70 -1.60
N VAL A 237 -24.41 2.89 -0.99
CA VAL A 237 -23.22 3.61 -0.50
C VAL A 237 -22.56 2.87 0.64
N LEU A 238 -23.32 2.38 1.63
CA LEU A 238 -22.77 1.63 2.75
C LEU A 238 -22.20 0.26 2.33
N LEU A 239 -22.82 -0.40 1.36
CA LEU A 239 -22.28 -1.62 0.78
C LEU A 239 -20.97 -1.34 0.04
N ALA A 240 -20.95 -0.31 -0.81
CA ALA A 240 -19.74 0.12 -1.51
C ALA A 240 -18.62 0.54 -0.54
N MET A 241 -18.96 1.17 0.58
CA MET A 241 -17.99 1.49 1.65
C MET A 241 -17.37 0.22 2.26
N THR A 242 -18.20 -0.78 2.53
CA THR A 242 -17.76 -2.06 3.12
C THR A 242 -16.83 -2.80 2.14
N ASP A 243 -17.24 -2.90 0.88
CA ASP A 243 -16.46 -3.51 -0.19
C ASP A 243 -15.13 -2.76 -0.41
N TYR A 244 -15.16 -1.42 -0.36
CA TYR A 244 -13.98 -0.58 -0.49
C TYR A 244 -12.99 -0.77 0.66
N ASN A 245 -13.48 -0.87 1.90
CA ASN A 245 -12.65 -1.14 3.05
C ASN A 245 -11.99 -2.52 2.95
N ALA A 246 -12.77 -3.55 2.56
CA ALA A 246 -12.25 -4.89 2.33
C ALA A 246 -11.15 -4.90 1.23
N ALA A 247 -11.41 -4.25 0.09
CA ALA A 247 -10.46 -4.19 -1.02
C ALA A 247 -9.16 -3.46 -0.66
N VAL A 248 -9.24 -2.30 -0.01
CA VAL A 248 -8.03 -1.52 0.34
C VAL A 248 -7.25 -2.11 1.51
N GLU A 249 -7.92 -2.72 2.48
CA GLU A 249 -7.24 -3.36 3.62
C GLU A 249 -6.64 -4.71 3.24
N GLY A 250 -7.28 -5.45 2.32
CA GLY A 250 -6.76 -6.69 1.75
C GLY A 250 -5.64 -6.48 0.74
N ALA A 251 -5.57 -5.33 0.07
CA ALA A 251 -4.49 -5.00 -0.85
C ALA A 251 -3.12 -4.94 -0.15
N PRO A 252 -1.99 -5.08 -0.85
CA PRO A 252 -0.69 -4.71 -0.30
C PRO A 252 -0.59 -3.19 -0.17
N GLU A 253 0.28 -2.71 0.73
CA GLU A 253 0.55 -1.27 0.84
C GLU A 253 1.17 -0.77 -0.47
N SER A 254 0.62 0.33 -1.00
CA SER A 254 1.13 0.93 -2.23
C SER A 254 2.61 1.29 -2.08
N VAL A 255 3.34 1.24 -3.19
CA VAL A 255 4.77 1.52 -3.19
C VAL A 255 5.02 2.92 -2.59
N PRO A 256 5.96 3.03 -1.62
CA PRO A 256 6.34 4.29 -1.01
C PRO A 256 6.61 5.40 -2.03
N TYR A 257 6.26 6.63 -1.67
CA TYR A 257 6.45 7.85 -2.48
C TYR A 257 5.65 7.96 -3.79
N LEU A 258 4.94 6.90 -4.24
CA LEU A 258 4.10 7.01 -5.44
C LEU A 258 3.02 8.09 -5.30
N TYR A 259 2.45 8.25 -4.11
CA TYR A 259 1.49 9.32 -3.86
C TYR A 259 2.10 10.69 -4.11
N ASP A 260 3.28 10.98 -3.57
CA ASP A 260 3.93 12.29 -3.71
C ASP A 260 4.28 12.60 -5.18
N ILE A 261 4.60 11.57 -5.97
CA ILE A 261 4.88 11.69 -7.40
C ILE A 261 3.62 12.01 -8.20
N TYR A 262 2.51 11.32 -7.92
CA TYR A 262 1.27 11.41 -8.71
C TYR A 262 0.21 12.34 -8.14
N ALA A 263 0.39 12.91 -6.93
CA ALA A 263 -0.62 13.72 -6.24
C ALA A 263 -1.19 14.82 -7.13
N LYS A 264 -0.34 15.59 -7.82
CA LYS A 264 -0.80 16.68 -8.70
C LYS A 264 -1.62 16.20 -9.90
N ASP A 265 -1.23 15.08 -10.50
CA ASP A 265 -1.96 14.47 -11.62
C ASP A 265 -3.29 13.88 -11.15
N LEU A 266 -3.32 13.26 -9.97
CA LEU A 266 -4.54 12.75 -9.35
C LEU A 266 -5.53 13.85 -9.02
N ASP A 267 -5.07 14.94 -8.39
CA ASP A 267 -5.90 16.12 -8.09
C ASP A 267 -6.49 16.72 -9.36
N GLN A 268 -5.69 16.80 -10.44
CA GLN A 268 -6.20 17.29 -11.71
C GLN A 268 -7.27 16.37 -12.29
N ARG A 269 -7.02 15.06 -12.35
CA ARG A 269 -8.00 14.10 -12.87
C ARG A 269 -9.27 14.07 -12.05
N TRP A 270 -9.18 14.28 -10.73
CA TRP A 270 -10.34 14.36 -9.86
C TRP A 270 -11.18 15.61 -10.17
N ARG A 271 -10.54 16.77 -10.35
CA ARG A 271 -11.22 18.00 -10.79
C ARG A 271 -11.90 17.84 -12.16
N ASP A 272 -11.22 17.21 -13.11
CA ASP A 272 -11.80 16.92 -14.43
C ASP A 272 -13.02 16.00 -14.30
N TYR A 273 -12.91 14.94 -13.48
CA TYR A 273 -14.01 14.02 -13.20
C TYR A 273 -15.23 14.71 -12.55
N GLN A 274 -15.00 15.60 -11.59
CA GLN A 274 -16.06 16.39 -10.96
C GLN A 274 -16.74 17.35 -11.95
N THR A 275 -15.97 17.95 -12.85
CA THR A 275 -16.49 18.82 -13.92
C THR A 275 -17.41 18.03 -14.87
N ASP A 276 -16.96 16.87 -15.33
CA ASP A 276 -17.75 15.98 -16.20
C ASP A 276 -19.03 15.50 -15.51
N ARG A 277 -18.95 15.18 -14.22
CA ARG A 277 -20.11 14.79 -13.39
C ARG A 277 -21.11 15.94 -13.27
N ALA A 278 -20.64 17.14 -12.96
CA ALA A 278 -21.51 18.31 -12.82
C ALA A 278 -22.26 18.58 -14.14
N ALA A 279 -21.57 18.47 -15.28
CA ALA A 279 -22.20 18.57 -16.60
C ALA A 279 -23.29 17.51 -16.82
N LYS A 280 -23.04 16.25 -16.43
CA LYS A 280 -24.04 15.17 -16.51
C LYS A 280 -25.26 15.39 -15.62
N ARG A 281 -25.05 15.87 -14.38
CA ARG A 281 -26.15 16.22 -13.46
C ARG A 281 -26.99 17.38 -14.02
N ALA A 282 -26.35 18.41 -14.57
CA ALA A 282 -27.03 19.53 -15.21
C ALA A 282 -27.90 19.10 -16.40
N GLN A 283 -27.39 18.19 -17.24
CA GLN A 283 -28.16 17.63 -18.36
C GLN A 283 -29.39 16.83 -17.90
N ARG A 284 -29.29 16.08 -16.79
CA ARG A 284 -30.42 15.33 -16.22
C ARG A 284 -31.47 16.23 -15.58
N GLY A 285 -31.06 17.32 -14.93
CA GLY A 285 -31.98 18.28 -14.32
C GLY A 285 -32.69 19.18 -15.33
N ALA A 286 -32.22 19.23 -16.58
CA ALA A 286 -32.82 19.99 -17.67
C ALA A 286 -33.78 19.17 -18.56
N ALA A 287 -33.88 17.85 -18.34
CA ALA A 287 -34.75 16.91 -19.06
C ALA A 287 -35.96 16.52 -18.19
#